data_AF-A0A316GTV5-F1
#
_entry.id   AF-A0A316GTV5-F1
#
_cell.length_a   1.000
_cell.length_b   1.000
_cell.length_c   1.000
_cell.angle_alpha   90.00
_cell.angle_beta   90.00
_cell.angle_gamma   90.00
#
_symmetry.space_group_name_H-M   'P 1'
#
loop_
_entity.id
_entity.type
_entity.pdbx_description
1 polymer ?
#
loop_
_entity_poly.entity_id
_entity_poly.type
_entity_poly.pdbx_seq_one_letter_code
_entity_poly.pdbx_strand_id
1 'polypeptide(L)' 'MEVVEPATVVHHADGGHKGDEEKFWSGPFESLCKPHHDSEGQREDRGQVIVTFGLDGWPVEDPTPGQ' A
#
# COMPACT_ATOMS: atom_id res chain seq x y z
N MET A 1 16.96 0.52 -17.88
CA MET A 1 17.55 0.36 -16.54
C MET A 1 16.43 0.67 -15.57
N GLU A 2 16.03 -0.30 -14.77
CA GLU A 2 14.99 -0.10 -13.75
C GLU A 2 15.56 0.77 -12.63
N VAL A 3 14.81 1.78 -12.18
CA VAL A 3 15.19 2.61 -11.04
C VAL A 3 14.60 1.96 -9.79
N VAL A 4 15.46 1.44 -8.93
CA VAL A 4 15.06 0.78 -7.68
C VAL A 4 15.45 1.67 -6.50
N GLU A 5 14.48 2.00 -5.65
CA GLU A 5 14.71 2.72 -4.39
C GLU A 5 14.59 1.74 -3.20
N PRO A 6 15.55 1.70 -2.27
CA PRO A 6 15.49 0.78 -1.14
C PRO A 6 14.36 1.15 -0.16
N ALA A 7 13.71 0.13 0.40
CA ALA A 7 12.78 0.32 1.50
C ALA A 7 13.51 0.82 2.76
N THR A 8 12.94 1.83 3.41
CA THR A 8 13.51 2.48 4.60
C THR A 8 12.48 2.72 5.71
N VAL A 9 11.22 2.39 5.47
CA VAL A 9 10.10 2.59 6.39
C VAL A 9 9.28 1.31 6.47
N VAL A 10 8.79 1.00 7.67
CA VAL A 10 7.81 -0.07 7.89
C VAL A 10 6.41 0.53 7.78
N HIS A 11 5.56 -0.07 6.96
CA HIS A 11 4.15 0.28 6.80
C HIS A 11 3.27 -0.75 7.50
N HIS A 12 2.20 -0.32 8.18
CA HIS A 12 1.15 -1.23 8.65
C HIS A 12 0.21 -1.54 7.48
N ALA A 13 0.22 -2.78 6.99
CA ALA A 13 -0.63 -3.22 5.88
C ALA A 13 -2.09 -3.40 6.32
N ASP A 14 -2.94 -3.89 5.40
CA ASP A 14 -4.37 -4.18 5.63
C ASP A 14 -5.17 -2.98 6.16
N GLY A 15 -4.83 -1.81 5.63
CA GLY A 15 -5.43 -0.54 6.01
C GLY A 15 -4.96 -0.01 7.36
N GLY A 16 -3.89 -0.57 7.96
CA GLY A 16 -3.26 -0.06 9.16
C GLY A 16 -3.92 -0.51 10.47
N HIS A 17 -3.33 -0.11 11.60
CA HIS A 17 -3.73 -0.64 12.90
C HIS A 17 -5.04 -0.02 13.46
N LYS A 18 -5.48 1.16 13.00
CA LYS A 18 -6.76 1.81 13.41
C LYS A 18 -7.03 1.88 14.92
N GLY A 19 -5.98 2.00 15.72
CA GLY A 19 -6.07 2.03 17.19
C GLY A 19 -6.06 0.64 17.86
N ASP A 20 -6.03 -0.44 17.09
CA ASP A 20 -5.73 -1.79 17.58
C ASP A 20 -4.24 -1.88 17.95
N GLU A 21 -3.96 -2.13 19.22
CA GLU A 21 -2.59 -2.22 19.75
C GLU A 21 -1.90 -3.53 19.34
N GLU A 22 -2.64 -4.64 19.23
CA GLU A 22 -2.07 -5.91 18.81
C GLU A 22 -1.54 -5.75 17.39
N LYS A 23 -2.37 -5.25 16.47
CA LYS A 23 -1.95 -4.95 15.09
C LYS A 23 -0.81 -3.93 15.01
N PHE A 24 -0.75 -2.97 15.93
CA PHE A 24 0.34 -2.00 15.95
C PHE A 24 1.71 -2.68 16.16
N TRP A 25 1.77 -3.67 17.05
CA TRP A 25 3.01 -4.36 17.41
C TRP A 25 3.27 -5.64 16.59
N SER A 26 2.23 -6.34 16.14
CA SER A 26 2.34 -7.62 15.42
C SER A 26 2.13 -7.53 13.91
N GLY A 27 1.66 -6.39 13.41
CA GLY A 27 1.41 -6.18 11.99
C GLY A 27 0.01 -6.66 11.54
N PRO A 28 -0.17 -6.94 10.24
CA PRO A 28 0.89 -7.18 9.24
C PRO A 28 1.72 -5.94 8.89
N PHE A 29 2.97 -6.17 8.49
CA PHE A 29 3.94 -5.13 8.14
C PHE A 29 4.47 -5.31 6.72
N GLU A 30 4.68 -4.20 6.01
CA GLU A 30 5.33 -4.15 4.70
C GLU A 30 6.55 -3.22 4.73
N SER A 31 7.60 -3.54 3.97
CA SER A 31 8.79 -2.69 3.84
C SER A 31 8.69 -1.81 2.60
N LEU A 32 8.51 -0.50 2.79
CA LEU A 32 8.35 0.47 1.71
C LEU A 32 9.45 1.54 1.71
N CYS A 33 9.73 2.12 0.53
CA CYS A 33 10.46 3.38 0.48
C CYS A 33 9.54 4.53 0.91
N LYS A 34 10.12 5.65 1.33
CA LYS A 34 9.37 6.79 1.88
C LYS A 34 8.30 7.32 0.91
N PRO A 35 8.56 7.48 -0.41
CA PRO A 35 7.56 7.95 -1.35
C PRO A 35 6.31 7.06 -1.43
N HIS A 36 6.46 5.73 -1.49
CA HIS A 36 5.32 4.80 -1.58
C HIS A 36 4.57 4.69 -0.25
N HIS A 37 5.30 4.70 0.88
CA HIS A 37 4.68 4.77 2.21
C HIS A 37 3.79 6.02 2.37
N ASP A 38 4.31 7.20 2.02
CA ASP A 38 3.62 8.48 2.23
C ASP A 38 2.52 8.73 1.16
N SER A 39 2.41 7.89 0.13
CA SER A 39 1.42 8.02 -0.95
C SER A 39 0.45 6.84 -0.99
N GLU A 40 0.80 5.75 -1.67
CA GLU A 40 -0.07 4.59 -1.89
C GLU A 40 -0.48 3.93 -0.57
N GLY A 41 0.48 3.61 0.30
CA GLY A 41 0.17 3.02 1.61
C GLY A 41 -0.74 3.91 2.47
N GLN A 42 -0.50 5.22 2.49
CA GLN A 42 -1.39 6.16 3.19
C GLN A 42 -2.81 6.23 2.60
N ARG A 43 -2.96 6.03 1.30
CA ARG A 43 -4.28 6.00 0.62
C ARG A 43 -5.02 4.70 0.91
N GLU A 44 -4.30 3.58 0.89
CA GLU A 44 -4.81 2.27 1.30
C GLU A 44 -5.31 2.29 2.75
N ASP A 45 -4.53 2.89 3.67
CA ASP A 45 -4.96 3.15 5.05
C ASP A 45 -6.28 3.92 5.12
N ARG A 46 -6.53 4.82 4.17
CA ARG A 46 -7.77 5.62 4.11
C ARG A 46 -8.91 4.86 3.41
N GLY A 47 -8.71 3.62 3.01
CA GLY A 47 -9.67 2.82 2.24
C GLY A 47 -9.89 3.36 0.83
N GLN A 48 -8.90 4.06 0.26
CA GLN A 48 -8.99 4.60 -1.09
C GLN A 48 -8.56 3.55 -2.11
N VAL A 49 -9.33 3.42 -3.18
CA VAL A 49 -8.99 2.57 -4.31
C VAL A 49 -7.88 3.23 -5.13
N ILE A 50 -6.74 2.54 -5.27
CA ILE A 50 -5.68 2.96 -6.20
C ILE A 50 -6.06 2.49 -7.60
N VAL A 51 -6.30 3.44 -8.51
CA VAL A 51 -6.60 3.16 -9.91
C VAL A 51 -5.29 3.11 -10.68
N THR A 52 -4.99 1.96 -11.29
CA THR A 52 -3.88 1.80 -12.23
C THR A 52 -4.42 1.65 -13.66
N PHE A 53 -3.61 2.03 -14.63
CA PHE A 53 -3.99 2.00 -16.05
C PHE A 53 -3.15 0.97 -16.79
N GLY A 54 -3.82 0.16 -17.61
CA GLY A 54 -3.17 -0.80 -18.48
C GLY A 54 -2.38 -0.12 -19.61
N LEU A 55 -1.63 -0.93 -20.35
CA LEU A 55 -0.91 -0.46 -21.55
C LEU A 55 -1.85 0.03 -22.67
N ASP A 56 -3.12 -0.35 -22.61
CA ASP A 56 -4.19 0.10 -23.50
C ASP A 56 -4.78 1.46 -23.10
N GLY A 57 -4.34 2.02 -21.96
CA GLY A 57 -4.79 3.30 -21.44
C GLY A 57 -6.15 3.26 -20.72
N TRP A 58 -6.74 2.08 -20.55
CA TRP A 58 -7.96 1.91 -19.76
C TRP A 58 -7.61 1.53 -18.31
N PRO A 59 -8.47 1.89 -17.32
CA PRO A 59 -8.32 1.38 -15.97
C PRO A 59 -8.29 -0.15 -15.99
N VAL A 60 -7.38 -0.77 -15.25
CA VAL A 60 -7.48 -2.21 -15.01
C VAL A 60 -8.71 -2.46 -14.12
N GLU A 61 -9.65 -3.29 -14.58
CA GLU A 61 -10.83 -3.59 -13.76
C GLU A 61 -10.42 -4.46 -12.56
N ASP A 62 -10.75 -3.94 -11.38
CA ASP A 62 -10.65 -4.53 -10.03
C ASP A 62 -9.26 -4.56 -9.36
N PRO A 63 -8.94 -3.57 -8.48
CA PRO A 63 -7.79 -3.65 -7.59
C PRO A 63 -8.05 -4.40 -6.27
N THR A 64 -9.16 -5.18 -6.13
CA THR A 64 -9.40 -6.41 -5.32
C THR A 64 -10.73 -6.39 -4.52
N PRO A 65 -11.55 -7.47 -4.60
CA PRO A 65 -11.93 -8.21 -3.39
C PRO A 65 -11.87 -9.74 -3.57
N GLY A 66 -10.98 -10.42 -2.84
CA GLY A 66 -11.02 -11.90 -2.72
C GLY A 66 -9.69 -12.68 -2.75
N GLN A 67 -8.56 -12.08 -2.38
CA GLN A 67 -7.38 -12.84 -1.94
C GLN A 67 -7.13 -12.60 -0.45
#